data_AF-A0A846NAJ4-F1
#
_entry.id   AF-A0A846NAJ4-F1
#
_cell.length_a   1.000
_cell.length_b   1.000
_cell.length_c   1.000
_cell.angle_alpha   90.00
_cell.angle_beta   90.00
_cell.angle_gamma   90.00
#
_symmetry.space_group_name_H-M   'P 1'
#
loop_
_entity.id
_entity.type
_entity.pdbx_description
1 polymer ?
#
loop_
_entity_poly.entity_id
_entity_poly.type
_entity_poly.pdbx_seq_one_letter_code
_entity_poly.pdbx_strand_id
1 'polypeptide(L)' 'RERLEDVVKVYEVREVYTDYREMLEKADIDAVVITTPHKYHFPMALDAIREEKHLIVEKPLGINSQEARKIAEEA' A
#
# COMPACT_ATOMS: atom_id res chain seq x y z
N ARG A 1 11.64 0.71 12.38
CA ARG A 1 11.98 2.06 12.88
C ARG A 1 13.29 2.52 12.26
N GLU A 2 14.41 1.82 12.48
CA GLU A 2 15.70 2.08 11.81
C GLU A 2 15.59 2.22 10.27
N ARG A 3 14.95 1.26 9.57
CA ARG A 3 14.72 1.37 8.11
C ARG A 3 13.93 2.61 7.67
N LEU A 4 13.01 3.11 8.50
CA LEU A 4 12.23 4.31 8.17
C LEU A 4 13.11 5.56 8.30
N GLU A 5 14.00 5.60 9.29
CA GLU A 5 14.95 6.71 9.47
C GLU A 5 15.87 6.86 8.25
N ASP A 6 16.31 5.74 7.66
CA ASP A 6 17.12 5.79 6.44
C ASP A 6 16.32 6.29 5.22
N VAL A 7 15.05 5.89 5.09
CA VAL A 7 14.17 6.40 4.03
C VAL A 7 13.97 7.91 4.16
N VAL A 8 13.75 8.42 5.38
CA VAL A 8 13.61 9.87 5.63
C VAL A 8 14.86 10.63 5.23
N LYS A 9 16.05 10.11 5.54
CA LYS A 9 17.32 10.76 5.17
C LYS A 9 17.53 10.82 3.66
N VAL A 10 17.07 9.81 2.91
CA VAL A 10 17.32 9.70 1.47
C VAL A 10 16.28 10.45 0.64
N TYR A 11 15.01 10.41 1.04
CA TYR A 11 13.88 10.84 0.19
C TYR A 11 13.11 12.04 0.74
N GLU A 12 13.52 12.63 1.87
CA GLU A 12 12.88 13.81 2.48
C GLU A 12 11.36 13.70 2.61
N VAL A 13 10.88 12.53 3.05
CA VAL A 13 9.44 12.27 3.21
C VAL A 13 8.87 13.04 4.41
N ARG A 14 7.64 13.58 4.25
CA ARG A 14 7.00 14.45 5.26
C ARG A 14 6.45 13.67 6.45
N GLU A 15 5.85 12.51 6.19
CA GLU A 15 5.17 11.69 7.17
C GLU A 15 5.64 10.25 7.06
N VAL A 16 5.76 9.57 8.20
CA VAL A 16 6.16 8.16 8.28
C VAL A 16 5.28 7.41 9.24
N TYR A 17 4.94 6.18 8.85
CA TYR A 17 4.06 5.32 9.61
C TYR A 17 4.68 3.93 9.77
N THR A 18 4.47 3.30 10.92
CA THR A 18 4.82 1.88 11.13
C THR A 18 3.64 0.95 10.88
N ASP A 19 2.43 1.49 10.76
CA ASP A 19 1.22 0.79 10.35
C ASP A 19 0.61 1.52 9.15
N TYR A 20 0.43 0.80 8.04
CA TYR A 20 -0.11 1.39 6.81
C TYR A 20 -1.60 1.70 6.93
N ARG A 21 -2.34 1.07 7.86
CA ARG A 21 -3.76 1.35 8.06
C ARG A 21 -3.96 2.73 8.68
N GLU A 22 -3.13 3.06 9.66
CA GLU A 22 -3.07 4.42 10.21
C GLU A 22 -2.68 5.44 9.13
N MET A 23 -1.76 5.09 8.24
CA MET A 23 -1.40 5.93 7.10
C MET A 23 -2.60 6.16 6.16
N LEU A 24 -3.35 5.11 5.79
CA LEU A 24 -4.50 5.24 4.90
C LEU A 24 -5.59 6.16 5.48
N GLU A 25 -5.82 6.08 6.80
CA GLU A 25 -6.83 6.89 7.51
C GLU A 25 -6.40 8.36 7.68
N LYS A 26 -5.13 8.60 8.04
CA LYS A 26 -4.68 9.92 8.52
C LYS A 26 -3.93 10.75 7.49
N ALA A 27 -3.24 10.11 6.55
CA ALA A 27 -2.41 10.82 5.60
C ALA A 27 -3.29 11.53 4.56
N ASP A 28 -2.95 12.78 4.26
CA ASP A 28 -3.59 13.57 3.21
C ASP A 28 -3.01 13.17 1.84
N ILE A 29 -3.44 12.02 1.34
CA ILE A 29 -2.98 11.41 0.08
C ILE A 29 -4.14 10.94 -0.79
N ASP A 30 -3.96 11.07 -2.11
CA ASP A 30 -4.90 10.59 -3.13
C ASP A 30 -4.65 9.13 -3.55
N ALA A 31 -3.40 8.67 -3.45
CA ALA A 31 -2.98 7.39 -4.01
C ALA A 31 -1.89 6.69 -3.18
N VAL A 32 -1.82 5.36 -3.31
CA VAL A 32 -0.79 4.52 -2.71
C VAL A 32 -0.05 3.66 -3.74
N VAL A 33 1.23 3.40 -3.47
CA VAL A 33 2.04 2.43 -4.24
C VAL A 33 2.42 1.29 -3.31
N ILE A 34 1.88 0.10 -3.58
CA ILE A 34 2.07 -1.10 -2.76
C ILE A 34 3.25 -1.90 -3.34
N THR A 35 4.42 -1.75 -2.73
CA THR A 35 5.68 -2.43 -3.12
C THR A 35 6.16 -3.42 -2.05
N THR A 36 5.24 -4.01 -1.30
CA THR A 36 5.54 -4.97 -0.22
C THR A 36 5.77 -6.37 -0.79
N PRO A 37 6.18 -7.37 0.01
CA PRO A 37 6.17 -8.75 -0.47
C PRO A 37 4.77 -9.18 -0.90
N HIS A 38 4.66 -9.80 -2.08
CA HIS A 38 3.40 -10.15 -2.77
C HIS A 38 2.30 -10.82 -1.92
N LYS A 39 2.65 -11.54 -0.85
CA LYS A 39 1.66 -12.07 0.13
C LYS A 39 0.83 -11.00 0.84
N TYR A 40 1.24 -9.74 0.79
CA TYR A 40 0.54 -8.61 1.41
C TYR A 40 -0.23 -7.75 0.40
N HIS A 41 -0.04 -7.96 -0.91
CA HIS A 41 -0.68 -7.14 -1.93
C HIS A 41 -2.20 -7.19 -1.83
N PHE A 42 -2.78 -8.40 -1.71
CA PHE A 42 -4.21 -8.59 -1.62
C PHE A 42 -4.89 -7.85 -0.45
N PRO A 43 -4.50 -8.06 0.83
CA PRO A 43 -5.12 -7.34 1.93
C PRO A 43 -4.86 -5.83 1.87
N MET A 44 -3.66 -5.39 1.47
CA MET A 44 -3.33 -3.95 1.40
C MET A 44 -4.10 -3.24 0.29
N ALA A 45 -4.28 -3.88 -0.86
CA ALA A 45 -5.04 -3.33 -1.97
C ALA A 45 -6.52 -3.16 -1.60
N LEU A 46 -7.13 -4.17 -0.97
CA LEU A 46 -8.52 -4.06 -0.51
C LEU A 46 -8.70 -3.00 0.58
N ASP A 47 -7.75 -2.90 1.52
CA ASP A 47 -7.79 -1.86 2.55
C ASP A 47 -7.66 -0.46 1.91
N ALA A 48 -6.79 -0.27 0.90
CA ALA A 48 -6.68 1.00 0.17
C ALA A 48 -7.92 1.36 -0.65
N ILE A 49 -8.53 0.38 -1.33
CA ILE A 49 -9.78 0.57 -2.10
C ILE A 49 -10.92 0.99 -1.17
N ARG A 50 -11.04 0.37 0.00
CA ARG A 50 -12.08 0.71 1.01
C ARG A 50 -11.94 2.12 1.55
N GLU A 51 -10.72 2.62 1.66
CA GLU A 51 -10.41 4.00 2.06
C GLU A 51 -10.44 4.97 0.85
N GLU A 52 -11.05 4.52 -0.27
CA GLU A 52 -11.25 5.30 -1.50
C GLU A 52 -9.96 5.87 -2.10
N LYS A 53 -8.82 5.17 -1.93
CA LYS A 53 -7.51 5.57 -2.46
C LYS A 53 -7.26 4.96 -3.85
N HIS A 54 -6.67 5.74 -4.75
CA HIS A 54 -6.09 5.19 -5.97
C HIS A 54 -4.88 4.30 -5.63
N LEU A 55 -4.65 3.24 -6.40
CA LEU A 55 -3.59 2.28 -6.09
C LEU A 55 -2.78 1.83 -7.30
N ILE A 56 -1.47 1.69 -7.09
CA ILE A 56 -0.56 0.92 -7.93
C ILE A 56 -0.02 -0.23 -7.08
N VAL A 57 -0.06 -1.45 -7.61
CA VAL A 57 0.44 -2.65 -6.91
C VAL A 57 1.56 -3.27 -7.72
N GLU A 58 2.69 -3.56 -7.08
CA GLU A 58 3.81 -4.22 -7.75
C GLU A 58 3.44 -5.67 -8.17
N LYS A 59 4.10 -6.20 -9.20
CA LYS A 59 3.89 -7.56 -9.69
C LYS A 59 4.51 -8.65 -8.77
N PRO A 60 3.81 -9.76 -8.53
CA PRO A 60 2.47 -10.11 -9.00
C PRO A 60 1.36 -9.44 -8.17
N LEU A 61 0.21 -9.17 -8.79
CA LEU A 61 -0.92 -8.47 -8.15
C LEU A 61 -1.47 -9.16 -6.89
N GLY A 62 -1.36 -10.49 -6.79
CA GLY A 62 -1.69 -11.29 -5.62
C GLY A 62 -0.91 -12.62 -5.63
N ILE A 63 -1.10 -13.49 -4.63
CA ILE A 63 -0.39 -14.77 -4.58
C ILE A 63 -0.96 -15.83 -5.54
N ASN A 64 -2.16 -15.58 -6.07
CA ASN A 64 -2.82 -16.43 -7.05
C ASN A 64 -3.78 -15.60 -7.93
N SER A 65 -4.33 -16.22 -8.98
CA SER A 65 -5.23 -15.56 -9.93
C SER A 65 -6.57 -15.14 -9.34
N GLN A 66 -7.07 -15.83 -8.29
CA GLN A 66 -8.34 -15.49 -7.65
C GLN A 66 -8.21 -14.17 -6.89
N GLU A 67 -7.13 -14.01 -6.12
CA GLU A 67 -6.82 -12.75 -5.43
C GLU A 67 -6.62 -11.60 -6.41
N ALA A 68 -5.81 -11.81 -7.45
CA ALA A 68 -5.57 -10.80 -8.47
C ALA A 68 -6.87 -10.35 -9.16
N ARG A 69 -7.75 -11.30 -9.50
CA ARG A 69 -9.06 -11.01 -10.08
C ARG A 69 -9.93 -10.21 -9.12
N LYS A 70 -9.96 -10.60 -7.85
CA LYS A 70 -10.76 -9.93 -6.83
C LYS A 70 -10.31 -8.48 -6.61
N ILE A 71 -9.01 -8.19 -6.65
CA ILE A 71 -8.52 -6.79 -6.59
C ILE A 71 -9.04 -5.99 -7.79
N ALA A 72 -8.95 -6.55 -8.99
CA ALA A 72 -9.37 -5.87 -10.21
C ALA A 72 -10.89 -5.66 -10.32
N GLU A 73 -11.69 -6.48 -9.65
CA GLU A 73 -13.16 -6.35 -9.60
C GLU A 73 -13.63 -5.30 -8.58
N GLU A 74 -12.83 -5.00 -7.56
CA GLU A 74 -13.17 -4.05 -6.50
C GLU A 74 -12.61 -2.63 -6.75
N ALA A 75 -11.58 -2.51 -7.60
CA ALA A 75 -10.95 -1.25 -7.97
C ALA A 75 -11.73 -0.50 -9.06
#